data_AF-A0A7C2EPD2-F1
#
_entry.id   AF-A0A7C2EPD2-F1
#
_cell.length_a   1.000
_cell.length_b   1.000
_cell.length_c   1.000
_cell.angle_alpha   90.00
_cell.angle_beta   90.00
_cell.angle_gamma   90.00
#
_symmetry.space_group_name_H-M   'P 1'
#
loop_
_entity.id
_entity.type
_entity.pdbx_description
1 polymer ?
#
loop_
_entity_poly.entity_id
_entity_poly.type
_entity_poly.pdbx_seq_one_letter_code
_entity_poly.pdbx_strand_id
1 'polypeptide(L)'
;MAANFEKYKAAGAEILAISVDPPEKNRELTDKLKLSFPVLSDAGHKVIDTYDILDSGGKIARAAVFVLDKKGIVRWTYVADDYKVRPLDDEILAELNKI
;
A
#
# COMPACT_ATOMS: atom_id res chain seq x y z
N MET A 1 -4.78 5.61 6.74
CA MET A 1 -4.90 5.82 5.28
C MET A 1 -6.33 6.12 4.85
N ALA A 2 -7.28 5.15 4.91
CA ALA A 2 -8.65 5.37 4.41
C ALA A 2 -9.38 6.57 5.05
N ALA A 3 -9.35 6.70 6.38
CA ALA A 3 -9.96 7.83 7.09
C ALA A 3 -9.27 9.18 6.81
N ASN A 4 -8.03 9.16 6.33
CA ASN A 4 -7.20 10.35 6.10
C ASN A 4 -6.90 10.56 4.60
N PHE A 5 -7.65 9.90 3.69
CA PHE A 5 -7.39 9.93 2.25
C PHE A 5 -7.27 11.35 1.69
N GLU A 6 -8.13 12.28 2.14
CA GLU A 6 -8.09 13.69 1.73
C GLU A 6 -6.77 14.39 2.09
N LYS A 7 -6.09 14.00 3.18
CA LYS A 7 -4.77 14.56 3.53
C LYS A 7 -3.70 14.14 2.53
N TYR A 8 -3.70 12.88 2.11
CA TYR A 8 -2.79 12.38 1.09
C TYR A 8 -3.02 13.07 -0.25
N LYS A 9 -4.29 13.23 -0.63
CA LYS A 9 -4.67 13.95 -1.85
C LYS A 9 -4.25 15.43 -1.80
N ALA A 10 -4.43 16.10 -0.65
CA ALA A 10 -4.00 17.48 -0.45
C ALA A 10 -2.46 17.63 -0.50
N ALA A 11 -1.72 16.60 -0.09
CA ALA A 11 -0.27 16.52 -0.27
C ALA A 11 0.16 16.20 -1.71
N GLY A 12 -0.79 16.07 -2.65
CA GLY A 12 -0.51 15.73 -4.05
C GLY A 12 -0.11 14.27 -4.26
N ALA A 13 -0.46 13.40 -3.32
CA ALA A 13 -0.18 11.96 -3.37
C ALA A 13 -1.43 11.15 -3.71
N GLU A 14 -1.23 10.02 -4.37
CA GLU A 14 -2.27 9.02 -4.62
C GLU A 14 -1.97 7.76 -3.80
N ILE A 15 -2.99 7.18 -3.18
CA ILE A 15 -2.87 5.91 -2.46
C ILE A 15 -3.25 4.78 -3.41
N LEU A 16 -2.36 3.80 -3.55
CA LEU A 16 -2.64 2.55 -4.27
C LEU A 16 -2.45 1.39 -3.29
N ALA A 17 -3.51 0.63 -3.03
CA ALA A 17 -3.39 -0.62 -2.28
C ALA A 17 -3.10 -1.76 -3.26
N ILE A 18 -2.27 -2.72 -2.86
CA ILE A 18 -1.93 -3.90 -3.68
C ILE A 18 -2.20 -5.15 -2.83
N SER A 19 -2.91 -6.13 -3.40
CA SER A 19 -3.16 -7.44 -2.79
C SER A 19 -2.87 -8.56 -3.79
N VAL A 20 -2.49 -9.74 -3.32
CA VAL A 20 -2.38 -10.97 -4.14
C VAL A 20 -3.74 -11.52 -4.58
N ASP A 21 -4.83 -10.96 -4.07
CA ASP A 21 -6.17 -11.35 -4.46
C ASP A 21 -6.48 -10.96 -5.91
N PRO A 22 -7.28 -11.76 -6.63
CA PRO A 22 -7.73 -11.44 -7.97
C PRO A 22 -8.63 -10.19 -8.01
N PRO A 23 -8.76 -9.53 -9.18
CA PRO A 23 -9.48 -8.27 -9.32
C PRO A 23 -10.94 -8.31 -8.81
N GLU A 24 -11.62 -9.44 -8.96
CA GLU A 24 -13.01 -9.63 -8.55
C GLU A 24 -13.15 -9.49 -7.03
N LYS A 25 -12.27 -10.15 -6.26
CA LYS A 25 -12.25 -10.03 -4.79
C LYS A 25 -11.88 -8.63 -4.33
N ASN A 26 -10.92 -7.98 -5.00
CA ASN A 26 -10.54 -6.60 -4.68
C ASN A 26 -11.69 -5.62 -4.94
N ARG A 27 -12.47 -5.84 -6.00
CA ARG A 27 -13.69 -5.05 -6.28
C ARG A 27 -14.72 -5.23 -5.18
N GLU A 28 -15.04 -6.47 -4.81
CA GLU A 28 -15.97 -6.75 -3.70
C GLU A 28 -15.53 -6.08 -2.39
N LEU A 29 -14.23 -6.12 -2.08
CA LEU A 29 -13.68 -5.47 -0.90
C LEU A 29 -13.81 -3.94 -0.96
N THR A 30 -13.47 -3.35 -2.10
CA THR A 30 -13.55 -1.91 -2.34
C THR A 30 -14.99 -1.42 -2.18
N ASP A 31 -15.95 -2.14 -2.75
CA ASP A 31 -17.38 -1.82 -2.68
C ASP A 31 -17.92 -1.97 -1.26
N LYS A 32 -17.55 -3.06 -0.57
CA LYS A 32 -17.99 -3.35 0.80
C LYS A 32 -17.46 -2.35 1.81
N LEU A 33 -16.18 -1.97 1.69
CA LEU A 33 -15.51 -1.05 2.61
C LEU A 33 -15.60 0.42 2.17
N LYS A 34 -16.22 0.70 1.01
CA LYS A 34 -16.36 2.05 0.44
C LYS A 34 -15.02 2.78 0.36
N LEU A 35 -13.97 2.07 -0.07
CA LEU A 35 -12.62 2.62 -0.09
C LEU A 35 -12.54 3.77 -1.10
N SER A 36 -11.89 4.86 -0.70
CA SER A 36 -11.70 6.05 -1.55
C SER A 36 -10.49 5.96 -2.49
N PHE A 37 -9.80 4.82 -2.50
CA PHE A 37 -8.60 4.56 -3.28
C PHE A 37 -8.67 3.20 -3.96
N PRO A 38 -7.99 3.02 -5.10
CA PRO A 38 -7.99 1.75 -5.83
C PRO A 38 -7.21 0.65 -5.09
N VAL A 39 -7.68 -0.58 -5.28
CA VAL A 39 -6.98 -1.82 -4.86
C VAL A 39 -6.59 -2.60 -6.10
N LEU A 40 -5.28 -2.71 -6.35
CA LEU A 40 -4.68 -3.43 -7.46
C LEU A 40 -4.47 -4.90 -7.10
N SER A 41 -4.61 -5.76 -8.11
CA SER A 41 -4.38 -7.20 -7.99
C SER A 41 -2.97 -7.57 -8.45
N ASP A 42 -2.23 -8.26 -7.60
CA ASP A 42 -0.95 -8.92 -7.87
C ASP A 42 -1.08 -10.45 -7.73
N ALA A 43 -2.14 -11.04 -8.31
CA ALA A 43 -2.38 -12.48 -8.28
C ALA A 43 -1.25 -13.33 -8.89
N GLY A 44 -0.36 -12.72 -9.68
CA GLY A 44 0.84 -13.35 -10.23
C GLY A 44 2.11 -13.14 -9.42
N HIS A 45 2.01 -12.50 -8.24
CA HIS A 45 3.11 -12.21 -7.31
C HIS A 45 4.26 -11.35 -7.88
N LYS A 46 4.05 -10.71 -9.03
CA LYS A 46 5.13 -9.97 -9.70
C LYS A 46 5.62 -8.80 -8.86
N VAL A 47 4.70 -8.08 -8.21
CA VAL A 47 5.05 -6.91 -7.40
C VAL A 47 5.65 -7.35 -6.08
N ILE A 48 5.00 -8.26 -5.35
CA ILE A 48 5.48 -8.69 -4.03
C ILE A 48 6.85 -9.39 -4.10
N ASP A 49 7.13 -10.12 -5.19
CA ASP A 49 8.43 -10.76 -5.43
C ASP A 49 9.49 -9.70 -5.79
N THR A 50 9.14 -8.73 -6.65
CA THR A 50 10.06 -7.64 -7.03
C THR A 50 10.48 -6.79 -5.83
N TYR A 51 9.57 -6.58 -4.89
CA TYR A 51 9.81 -5.79 -3.68
C TYR A 51 10.32 -6.63 -2.50
N ASP A 52 10.55 -7.93 -2.68
CA ASP A 52 11.03 -8.88 -1.66
C ASP A 52 10.22 -8.82 -0.35
N ILE A 53 8.90 -8.69 -0.47
CA ILE A 53 7.96 -8.59 0.65
C ILE A 53 7.08 -9.82 0.78
N LEU A 54 7.50 -10.97 0.27
CA LEU A 54 6.80 -12.22 0.51
C LEU A 54 6.85 -12.58 2.00
N ASP A 55 5.72 -13.00 2.57
CA ASP A 55 5.67 -13.51 3.94
C ASP A 55 6.36 -14.88 4.05
N SER A 56 6.73 -15.26 5.28
CA SER A 56 7.30 -16.56 5.64
C SER A 56 6.48 -17.76 5.13
N GLY A 57 5.15 -17.63 5.01
CA GLY A 57 4.28 -18.65 4.42
C GLY A 57 4.34 -18.75 2.90
N GLY A 58 5.02 -17.82 2.21
CA GLY A 58 5.28 -17.82 0.77
C GLY A 58 4.05 -17.53 -0.12
N LYS A 59 2.95 -17.03 0.47
CA LYS A 59 1.65 -16.94 -0.22
C LYS A 59 1.06 -15.52 -0.28
N ILE A 60 1.49 -14.64 0.59
CA ILE A 60 0.94 -13.29 0.73
C ILE A 60 2.07 -12.29 0.95
N ALA A 61 1.76 -11.01 0.75
CA ALA A 61 2.67 -9.93 1.12
C ALA A 61 2.74 -9.77 2.64
N ARG A 62 3.94 -9.46 3.15
CA ARG A 62 4.13 -8.80 4.44
C ARG A 62 3.41 -7.47 4.43
N ALA A 63 2.93 -7.04 5.59
CA ALA A 63 2.33 -5.72 5.73
C ALA A 63 3.38 -4.64 5.45
N ALA A 64 3.28 -3.96 4.32
CA ALA A 64 4.27 -2.97 3.90
C ALA A 64 3.62 -1.69 3.36
N VAL A 65 4.37 -0.60 3.43
CA VAL A 65 4.03 0.71 2.86
C VAL A 65 5.27 1.25 2.15
N PHE A 66 5.07 1.75 0.93
CA PHE A 66 6.12 2.36 0.12
C PHE A 66 5.70 3.78 -0.24
N VAL A 67 6.62 4.73 -0.09
CA VAL A 67 6.46 6.10 -0.59
C VAL A 67 7.36 6.25 -1.80
N LEU A 68 6.75 6.51 -2.95
CA LEU A 68 7.43 6.72 -4.22
C LEU A 68 7.32 8.19 -4.62
N ASP A 69 8.38 8.73 -5.22
CA ASP A 69 8.32 10.04 -5.86
C ASP A 69 7.64 10.00 -7.24
N LYS A 70 7.44 11.17 -7.85
CA LYS A 70 6.82 11.29 -9.19
C LYS A 70 7.63 10.66 -10.33
N LYS A 71 8.89 10.28 -10.08
CA LYS A 71 9.74 9.53 -11.03
C LYS A 71 9.65 8.02 -10.80
N GLY A 72 8.81 7.56 -9.87
CA GLY A 72 8.65 6.15 -9.51
C GLY A 72 9.78 5.62 -8.64
N ILE A 73 10.60 6.49 -8.03
CA ILE A 73 11.71 6.06 -7.17
C ILE A 73 11.19 5.92 -5.74
N VAL A 74 11.47 4.78 -5.11
CA VAL A 74 11.17 4.54 -3.69
C VAL A 74 12.03 5.49 -2.84
N ARG A 75 11.37 6.32 -2.03
CA ARG A 75 12.01 7.29 -1.13
C ARG A 75 11.94 6.85 0.32
N TRP A 76 10.93 6.06 0.66
CA TRP A 76 10.79 5.49 1.99
C TRP A 76 10.02 4.17 1.92
N THR A 77 10.36 3.26 2.83
CA THR A 77 9.77 1.93 2.95
C THR A 77 9.51 1.59 4.40
N TYR A 78 8.38 0.98 4.66
CA TYR A 78 8.08 0.32 5.91
C TYR A 78 7.64 -1.10 5.61
N VAL A 79 8.28 -2.08 6.25
CA VAL A 79 7.89 -3.49 6.19
C VAL A 79 7.73 -3.96 7.61
N ALA A 80 6.53 -4.38 7.99
CA ALA A 80 6.24 -4.80 9.34
C ALA A 80 6.77 -6.21 9.60
N ASP A 81 7.41 -6.39 10.76
CA ASP A 81 7.73 -7.73 11.28
C ASP A 81 6.47 -8.43 11.83
N ASP A 82 5.54 -7.66 12.41
CA ASP A 82 4.20 -8.12 12.80
C ASP A 82 3.15 -7.43 11.94
N TYR A 83 2.34 -8.21 11.22
CA TYR A 83 1.30 -7.72 10.31
C TYR A 83 0.25 -6.81 10.98
N LYS A 84 0.14 -6.86 12.32
CA LYS A 84 -0.74 -6.00 13.12
C LYS A 84 -0.16 -4.60 13.31
N VAL A 85 1.13 -4.44 13.15
CA VAL A 85 1.81 -3.15 13.27
C VAL A 85 1.76 -2.44 11.92
N ARG A 86 1.34 -1.17 11.97
CA ARG A 86 1.22 -0.31 10.80
C ARG A 86 1.86 1.04 11.14
N PRO A 87 2.52 1.70 10.17
CA PRO A 87 3.00 3.05 10.38
C PRO A 87 1.81 3.99 10.57
N LEU A 88 2.00 5.04 11.36
CA LEU A 88 0.98 6.05 11.57
C LEU A 88 0.83 6.92 10.31
N ASP A 89 -0.36 7.45 10.08
CA ASP A 89 -0.61 8.33 8.92
C ASP A 89 0.30 9.56 8.93
N ASP A 90 0.58 10.12 10.11
CA ASP A 90 1.45 11.29 10.25
C ASP A 90 2.92 10.97 9.90
N GLU A 91 3.37 9.74 10.12
CA GLU A 91 4.72 9.28 9.74
C GLU A 91 4.83 9.20 8.22
N ILE A 92 3.85 8.56 7.56
CA ILE A 92 3.83 8.44 6.10
C ILE A 92 3.75 9.84 5.45
N LEU A 93 2.89 10.73 5.98
CA LEU A 93 2.75 12.10 5.49
C LEU A 93 4.04 12.91 5.69
N ALA A 94 4.77 12.70 6.78
CA ALA A 94 6.07 13.34 7.00
C ALA A 94 7.11 12.92 5.95
N GLU A 95 7.13 11.63 5.56
CA GLU A 95 8.02 11.14 4.50
C GLU A 95 7.61 11.67 3.11
N LEU A 96 6.30 11.73 2.84
CA LEU A 96 5.75 12.34 1.62
C LEU A 96 6.14 13.83 1.47
N ASN A 97 6.20 14.59 2.56
CA ASN A 97 6.56 16.01 2.50
C ASN A 97 8.06 16.26 2.21
N LYS A 98 8.90 15.23 2.19
CA LYS A 98 10.32 15.34 1.87
C LYS A 98 10.60 15.28 0.36
N ILE A 99 9.59 14.99 -0.47
CA ILE A 99 9.75 14.62 -1.88
C ILE A 99 9.01 15.54 -2.85
#